data_AF-A0A9X2HEI9-F1
#
_entry.id   AF-A0A9X2HEI9-F1
#
_cell.length_a   1.000
_cell.length_b   1.000
_cell.length_c   1.000
_cell.angle_alpha   90.00
_cell.angle_beta   90.00
_cell.angle_gamma   90.00
#
_symmetry.space_group_name_H-M   'P 1'
#
loop_
_entity.id
_entity.type
_entity.pdbx_description
1 polymer ?
#
loop_
_entity_poly.entity_id
_entity_poly.type
_entity_poly.pdbx_seq_one_letter_code
_entity_poly.pdbx_strand_id
1 'polypeptide(L)'
;MTDWTRSPFEPDIARVRRIPGVEAMLREVCALTGMGFTAVARVTDTHWVACQVLDKIGFGLEVGGELDLKTTICDEIRQSGCHVIIDHVTADPDWRTHHTPALYGFESYISIPIMRLDGFYGTLCSIDPEPCSVKLATIVPRMQEMAAEIAAALDAEEAQARGLQVTTL
;
A
#
# COMPACT_ATOMS: atom_id res chain seq x y z
N MET A 1 -2.24 8.73 33.87
CA MET A 1 -1.04 7.92 33.64
C MET A 1 -1.49 6.75 32.77
N THR A 2 -1.70 7.03 31.49
CA THR A 2 -2.34 6.11 30.55
C THR A 2 -1.25 5.36 29.82
N ASP A 3 -1.30 4.04 29.88
CA ASP A 3 -0.47 3.12 29.14
C ASP A 3 -0.76 3.30 27.64
N TRP A 4 0.13 4.02 26.94
CA TRP A 4 0.10 4.15 25.48
C TRP A 4 0.73 2.88 24.92
N THR A 5 -0.06 1.82 24.80
CA THR A 5 0.36 0.63 24.03
C THR A 5 0.67 1.07 22.61
N ARG A 6 1.97 1.11 22.29
CA ARG A 6 2.50 1.34 20.95
C ARG A 6 1.75 0.43 19.97
N SER A 7 1.33 0.94 18.81
CA SER A 7 0.68 0.12 17.79
C SER A 7 1.55 -1.12 17.52
N PRO A 8 0.98 -2.35 17.44
CA PRO A 8 1.75 -3.54 17.13
C PRO A 8 2.44 -3.45 15.76
N PHE A 9 2.01 -2.52 14.91
CA PHE A 9 2.57 -2.25 13.58
C PHE A 9 3.66 -1.17 13.57
N GLU A 10 4.04 -0.59 14.71
CA GLU A 10 5.16 0.36 14.79
C GLU A 10 6.45 -0.19 14.16
N PRO A 11 6.82 -1.48 14.32
CA PRO A 11 7.96 -2.05 13.62
C PRO A 11 7.80 -2.01 12.10
N ASP A 12 6.63 -2.36 11.56
CA ASP A 12 6.34 -2.34 10.12
C ASP A 12 6.42 -0.92 9.55
N ILE A 13 5.78 0.05 10.22
CA ILE A 13 5.83 1.46 9.86
C ILE A 13 7.28 1.93 9.83
N ALA A 14 8.05 1.67 10.88
CA ALA A 14 9.43 2.12 10.98
C ALA A 14 10.34 1.47 9.92
N ARG A 15 10.12 0.19 9.58
CA ARG A 15 10.88 -0.52 8.53
C ARG A 15 10.61 0.09 7.16
N VAL A 16 9.34 0.23 6.77
CA VAL A 16 8.96 0.81 5.47
C VAL A 16 9.51 2.23 5.33
N ARG A 17 9.43 3.05 6.37
CA ARG A 17 9.95 4.44 6.35
C ARG A 17 11.48 4.53 6.25
N ARG A 18 12.21 3.49 6.63
CA ARG A 18 13.67 3.41 6.47
C ARG A 18 14.10 2.94 5.09
N ILE A 19 13.18 2.42 4.27
CA ILE A 19 13.51 1.97 2.90
C ILE A 19 14.05 3.17 2.11
N PRO A 20 15.29 3.10 1.59
CA PRO A 20 15.86 4.17 0.80
C PRO A 20 14.97 4.47 -0.40
N GLY A 21 14.56 5.74 -0.54
CA GLY A 21 13.78 6.19 -1.70
C GLY A 21 12.28 5.91 -1.66
N VAL A 22 11.72 5.32 -0.59
CA VAL A 22 10.27 5.01 -0.54
C VAL A 22 9.39 6.23 -0.80
N GLU A 23 9.73 7.39 -0.25
CA GLU A 23 8.98 8.62 -0.51
C GLU A 23 9.12 9.09 -1.98
N ALA A 24 10.27 8.86 -2.60
CA ALA A 24 10.48 9.18 -4.01
C ALA A 24 9.65 8.25 -4.91
N MET A 25 9.53 6.96 -4.54
CA MET A 25 8.63 6.02 -5.22
C MET A 25 7.18 6.51 -5.13
N LEU A 26 6.69 6.94 -3.96
CA LEU A 26 5.32 7.46 -3.86
C LEU A 26 5.11 8.73 -4.69
N ARG A 27 6.10 9.63 -4.72
CA ARG A 27 6.06 10.80 -5.59
C ARG A 27 6.03 10.42 -7.08
N GLU A 28 6.78 9.40 -7.47
CA GLU A 28 6.80 8.87 -8.84
C GLU A 28 5.45 8.23 -9.20
N VAL A 29 4.85 7.42 -8.31
CA VAL A 29 3.51 6.84 -8.52
C VAL A 29 2.47 7.95 -8.75
N CYS A 30 2.41 8.96 -7.89
CA CYS A 30 1.52 10.11 -8.11
C CYS A 30 1.78 10.81 -9.47
N ALA A 31 3.05 10.95 -9.87
CA ALA A 31 3.40 11.63 -11.12
C ALA A 31 3.00 10.81 -12.36
N LEU A 32 3.17 9.49 -12.30
CA LEU A 32 2.84 8.58 -13.41
C LEU A 32 1.34 8.38 -13.58
N THR A 33 0.60 8.29 -12.48
CA THR A 33 -0.85 8.05 -12.48
C THR A 33 -1.66 9.34 -12.57
N GLY A 34 -1.10 10.48 -12.16
CA GLY A 34 -1.84 11.72 -11.95
C GLY A 34 -2.69 11.74 -10.67
N MET A 35 -2.64 10.67 -9.86
CA MET A 35 -3.48 10.48 -8.68
C MET A 35 -2.86 11.13 -7.43
N GLY A 36 -3.73 11.52 -6.50
CA GLY A 36 -3.40 12.40 -5.39
C GLY A 36 -3.01 11.71 -4.08
N PHE A 37 -3.49 10.49 -3.83
CA PHE A 37 -3.11 9.70 -2.66
C PHE A 37 -2.30 8.48 -3.08
N THR A 38 -1.18 8.22 -2.40
CA THR A 38 -0.38 6.98 -2.58
C THR A 38 0.10 6.49 -1.22
N ALA A 39 0.06 5.18 -0.99
CA ALA A 39 0.55 4.58 0.23
C ALA A 39 1.24 3.23 0.03
N VAL A 40 2.21 2.94 0.89
CA VAL A 40 2.63 1.57 1.22
C VAL A 40 1.86 1.16 2.46
N ALA A 41 1.08 0.09 2.37
CA ALA A 41 0.29 -0.43 3.48
C ALA A 41 0.76 -1.81 3.91
N ARG A 42 0.79 -2.07 5.22
CA ARG A 42 0.87 -3.41 5.80
C ARG A 42 -0.55 -3.97 5.87
N VAL A 43 -0.74 -5.15 5.29
CA VAL A 43 -2.06 -5.80 5.26
C VAL A 43 -1.94 -7.23 5.77
N THR A 44 -2.64 -7.54 6.86
CA THR A 44 -2.70 -8.86 7.49
C THR A 44 -4.07 -9.51 7.24
N ASP A 45 -4.34 -10.62 7.90
CA ASP A 45 -5.67 -11.25 7.94
C ASP A 45 -6.72 -10.43 8.72
N THR A 46 -6.27 -9.45 9.52
CA THR A 46 -7.11 -8.71 10.48
C THR A 46 -6.94 -7.20 10.43
N HIS A 47 -5.86 -6.67 9.85
CA HIS A 47 -5.53 -5.25 9.88
C HIS A 47 -5.04 -4.74 8.53
N TRP A 48 -5.39 -3.48 8.24
CA TRP A 48 -4.81 -2.66 7.19
C TRP A 48 -4.20 -1.42 7.85
N VAL A 49 -2.91 -1.17 7.64
CA VAL A 49 -2.19 -0.05 8.27
C VAL A 49 -1.33 0.69 7.24
N ALA A 50 -1.43 2.02 7.21
CA ALA A 50 -0.60 2.86 6.36
C ALA A 50 0.82 2.99 6.94
N CYS A 51 1.82 2.41 6.26
CA CYS A 51 3.21 2.46 6.72
C CYS A 51 3.96 3.69 6.19
N GLN A 52 3.62 4.15 4.98
CA GLN A 52 4.12 5.40 4.40
C GLN A 52 3.05 5.96 3.47
N VAL A 53 2.83 7.28 3.52
CA VAL A 53 1.78 7.98 2.76
C VAL A 53 2.37 9.18 2.02
N LEU A 54 1.78 9.49 0.87
CA LEU A 54 1.79 10.78 0.22
C LEU A 54 0.33 11.16 -0.08
N ASP A 55 -0.16 12.25 0.51
CA ASP A 55 -1.53 12.72 0.34
C ASP A 55 -1.54 14.16 -0.18
N LYS A 56 -2.03 14.35 -1.41
CA LYS A 56 -2.18 15.65 -2.08
C LYS A 56 -3.64 16.07 -2.26
N ILE A 57 -4.58 15.19 -1.91
CA ILE A 57 -6.02 15.39 -2.10
C ILE A 57 -6.75 15.56 -0.76
N GLY A 58 -6.05 15.44 0.36
CA GLY A 58 -6.65 15.52 1.69
C GLY A 58 -7.56 14.32 1.96
N PHE A 59 -7.15 13.13 1.50
CA PHE A 59 -7.84 11.88 1.80
C PHE A 59 -7.93 11.65 3.32
N GLY A 60 -6.96 12.18 4.08
CA GLY A 60 -7.03 12.25 5.55
C GLY A 60 -6.55 11.00 6.27
N LEU A 61 -5.90 10.08 5.55
CA LEU A 61 -5.27 8.90 6.12
C LEU A 61 -3.78 9.15 6.34
N GLU A 62 -3.37 9.22 7.60
CA GLU A 62 -1.98 9.48 7.98
C GLU A 62 -1.18 8.19 8.17
N VAL A 63 0.14 8.31 8.29
CA VAL A 63 1.02 7.20 8.66
C VAL A 63 0.61 6.64 10.03
N GLY A 64 0.48 5.33 10.12
CA GLY A 64 -0.07 4.62 11.29
C GLY A 64 -1.60 4.61 11.35
N GLY A 65 -2.28 5.32 10.45
CA GLY A 65 -3.72 5.22 10.28
C GLY A 65 -4.13 3.84 9.79
N GLU A 66 -5.31 3.40 10.25
CA GLU A 66 -5.87 2.11 9.93
C GLU A 66 -7.18 2.25 9.14
N LEU A 67 -7.46 1.24 8.33
CA LEU A 67 -8.76 1.05 7.68
C LEU A 67 -9.34 -0.28 8.13
N ASP A 68 -10.67 -0.38 8.22
CA ASP A 68 -11.31 -1.68 8.42
C ASP A 68 -10.99 -2.59 7.23
N LEU A 69 -10.28 -3.69 7.48
CA LEU A 69 -9.77 -4.56 6.44
C LEU A 69 -10.89 -5.03 5.49
N LYS A 70 -12.06 -5.37 6.04
CA LYS A 70 -13.19 -5.93 5.27
C LYS A 70 -13.86 -4.91 4.36
N THR A 71 -13.55 -3.62 4.54
CA THR A 71 -14.02 -2.58 3.65
C THR A 71 -13.01 -2.23 2.56
N THR A 72 -11.84 -2.87 2.50
CA THR A 72 -10.77 -2.56 1.54
C THR A 72 -10.67 -3.58 0.40
N ILE A 73 -10.31 -3.09 -0.80
CA ILE A 73 -9.92 -3.95 -1.95
C ILE A 73 -8.63 -4.72 -1.63
N CYS A 74 -7.79 -4.21 -0.72
CA CYS A 74 -6.58 -4.89 -0.28
C CYS A 74 -6.84 -6.25 0.37
N ASP A 75 -8.02 -6.50 0.97
CA ASP A 75 -8.38 -7.84 1.46
C ASP A 75 -8.58 -8.84 0.30
N GLU A 76 -9.15 -8.40 -0.82
CA GLU A 76 -9.28 -9.20 -2.04
C GLU A 76 -7.92 -9.46 -2.70
N ILE A 77 -7.05 -8.44 -2.74
CA ILE A 77 -5.66 -8.57 -3.24
C ILE A 77 -4.87 -9.55 -2.39
N ARG A 78 -5.00 -9.49 -1.06
CA ARG A 78 -4.34 -10.44 -0.14
C ARG A 78 -4.76 -11.88 -0.43
N GLN A 79 -6.03 -12.11 -0.75
CA GLN A 79 -6.58 -13.45 -1.01
C GLN A 79 -6.21 -13.98 -2.40
N SER A 80 -6.20 -13.11 -3.41
CA SER A 80 -5.92 -13.50 -4.80
C SER A 80 -4.43 -13.48 -5.15
N GLY A 81 -3.64 -12.62 -4.50
CA GLY A 81 -2.28 -12.28 -4.93
C GLY A 81 -2.23 -11.46 -6.22
N CYS A 82 -3.37 -11.01 -6.74
CA CYS A 82 -3.47 -10.28 -8.00
C CYS A 82 -3.58 -8.78 -7.74
N HIS A 83 -2.95 -7.98 -8.59
CA HIS A 83 -3.14 -6.53 -8.56
C HIS A 83 -4.55 -6.16 -9.04
N VAL A 84 -5.03 -4.99 -8.61
CA VAL A 84 -6.28 -4.39 -9.08
C VAL A 84 -5.98 -3.02 -9.68
N ILE A 85 -6.60 -2.75 -10.82
CA ILE A 85 -6.63 -1.44 -11.48
C ILE A 85 -8.07 -1.04 -11.79
N ILE A 86 -8.40 0.22 -11.57
CA ILE A 86 -9.70 0.81 -11.86
C ILE A 86 -9.42 2.20 -12.42
N ASP A 87 -9.55 2.35 -13.73
CA ASP A 87 -9.34 3.65 -14.39
C ASP A 87 -10.48 4.63 -14.03
N HIS A 88 -11.72 4.13 -13.93
CA HIS A 88 -12.92 4.94 -13.75
C HIS A 88 -14.05 4.09 -13.14
N VAL A 89 -14.28 4.22 -11.83
CA VAL A 89 -15.22 3.40 -11.06
C VAL A 89 -16.64 3.45 -11.62
N THR A 90 -17.22 4.64 -11.81
CA THR A 90 -18.63 4.75 -12.26
C THR A 90 -18.88 4.22 -13.67
N ALA A 91 -17.84 4.17 -14.51
CA ALA A 91 -17.90 3.61 -15.86
C ALA A 91 -17.57 2.10 -15.91
N ASP A 92 -17.01 1.53 -14.85
CA ASP A 92 -16.57 0.14 -14.81
C ASP A 92 -17.70 -0.79 -14.31
N PRO A 93 -18.16 -1.77 -15.10
CA PRO A 93 -19.25 -2.66 -14.72
C PRO A 93 -18.99 -3.47 -13.44
N ASP A 94 -17.74 -3.82 -13.16
CA ASP A 94 -17.36 -4.65 -12.02
C ASP A 94 -17.23 -3.80 -10.75
N TRP A 95 -16.84 -2.53 -10.89
CA TRP A 95 -16.54 -1.64 -9.75
C TRP A 95 -17.64 -0.63 -9.41
N ARG A 96 -18.50 -0.24 -10.36
CA ARG A 96 -19.53 0.79 -10.15
C ARG A 96 -20.55 0.47 -9.05
N THR A 97 -20.72 -0.81 -8.70
CA THR A 97 -21.59 -1.27 -7.60
C THR A 97 -20.82 -1.81 -6.41
N HIS A 98 -19.48 -1.74 -6.44
CA HIS A 98 -18.65 -2.22 -5.34
C HIS A 98 -18.77 -1.28 -4.12
N HIS A 99 -18.78 -1.83 -2.91
CA HIS A 99 -18.97 -1.01 -1.70
C HIS A 99 -17.76 -0.12 -1.39
N THR A 100 -16.55 -0.57 -1.69
CA THR A 100 -15.30 0.11 -1.32
C THR A 100 -15.15 1.50 -1.95
N PRO A 101 -15.31 1.68 -3.28
CA PRO A 101 -15.25 3.01 -3.88
C PRO A 101 -16.31 3.97 -3.33
N ALA A 102 -17.53 3.50 -3.12
CA ALA A 102 -18.61 4.31 -2.56
C ALA A 102 -18.34 4.73 -1.10
N LEU A 103 -17.73 3.85 -0.31
CA LEU A 103 -17.39 4.13 1.09
C LEU A 103 -16.27 5.18 1.22
N TYR A 104 -15.24 5.08 0.39
CA TYR A 104 -14.05 5.94 0.48
C TYR A 104 -14.04 7.11 -0.52
N GLY A 105 -15.02 7.18 -1.42
CA GLY A 105 -15.22 8.30 -2.34
C GLY A 105 -14.12 8.45 -3.39
N PHE A 106 -13.74 7.36 -4.06
CA PHE A 106 -12.75 7.39 -5.14
C PHE A 106 -13.32 6.96 -6.50
N GLU A 107 -12.80 7.51 -7.59
CA GLU A 107 -13.14 7.13 -8.97
C GLU A 107 -11.99 6.45 -9.71
N SER A 108 -10.76 6.48 -9.17
CA SER A 108 -9.65 5.70 -9.71
C SER A 108 -8.80 5.05 -8.61
N TYR A 109 -8.25 3.88 -8.94
CA TYR A 109 -7.54 3.03 -7.99
C TYR A 109 -6.51 2.14 -8.69
N ILE A 110 -5.30 2.06 -8.16
CA ILE A 110 -4.31 1.03 -8.53
C ILE A 110 -3.66 0.49 -7.27
N SER A 111 -3.52 -0.82 -7.17
CA SER A 111 -2.88 -1.46 -6.02
C SER A 111 -2.15 -2.72 -6.41
N ILE A 112 -0.85 -2.74 -6.11
CA ILE A 112 0.07 -3.82 -6.44
C ILE A 112 0.47 -4.55 -5.15
N PRO A 113 0.38 -5.89 -5.10
CA PRO A 113 0.82 -6.65 -3.94
C PRO A 113 2.35 -6.57 -3.76
N ILE A 114 2.77 -6.43 -2.51
CA ILE A 114 4.17 -6.50 -2.08
C ILE A 114 4.41 -7.93 -1.58
N MET A 115 5.17 -8.69 -2.35
CA MET A 115 5.43 -10.11 -2.10
C MET A 115 6.86 -10.28 -1.58
N ARG A 116 6.98 -10.64 -0.30
CA ARG A 116 8.24 -10.98 0.36
C ARG A 116 8.56 -12.48 0.17
N LEU A 117 9.77 -12.89 0.55
CA LEU A 117 10.16 -14.31 0.56
C LEU A 117 9.25 -15.19 1.42
N ASP A 118 8.64 -14.64 2.48
CA ASP A 118 7.74 -15.35 3.39
C ASP A 118 6.25 -15.22 3.02
N GLY A 119 5.93 -14.49 1.94
CA GLY A 119 4.58 -14.35 1.40
C GLY A 119 4.10 -12.91 1.26
N PHE A 120 2.78 -12.74 1.29
CA PHE A 120 2.16 -11.43 1.12
C PHE A 120 2.40 -10.52 2.32
N TYR A 121 2.99 -9.35 2.06
CA TYR A 121 3.23 -8.32 3.07
C TYR A 121 2.13 -7.26 3.08
N GLY A 122 1.68 -6.81 1.92
CA GLY A 122 0.79 -5.67 1.83
C GLY A 122 0.71 -5.14 0.41
N THR A 123 0.46 -3.84 0.26
CA THR A 123 0.26 -3.24 -1.06
C THR A 123 0.94 -1.90 -1.21
N LEU A 124 1.44 -1.62 -2.41
CA LEU A 124 1.71 -0.27 -2.90
C LEU A 124 0.49 0.17 -3.70
N CYS A 125 -0.20 1.20 -3.23
CA CYS A 125 -1.49 1.62 -3.79
C CYS A 125 -1.55 3.13 -4.04
N SER A 126 -2.40 3.52 -4.99
CA SER A 126 -2.77 4.92 -5.25
C SER A 126 -4.28 5.03 -5.48
N ILE A 127 -4.86 6.13 -5.00
CA ILE A 127 -6.30 6.41 -4.98
C ILE A 127 -6.56 7.88 -5.36
N ASP A 128 -7.64 8.16 -6.10
CA ASP A 128 -8.08 9.52 -6.41
C ASP A 128 -9.62 9.64 -6.53
N PRO A 129 -10.25 10.75 -6.08
CA PRO A 129 -11.68 11.03 -6.29
C PRO A 129 -12.05 11.24 -7.76
N GLU A 130 -11.08 11.53 -8.62
CA GLU A 130 -11.32 11.71 -10.05
C GLU A 130 -10.95 10.44 -10.85
N PRO A 131 -11.59 10.21 -12.01
CA PRO A 131 -11.16 9.19 -12.94
C PRO A 131 -9.71 9.41 -13.41
N CYS A 132 -8.98 8.33 -13.64
CA CYS A 132 -7.60 8.42 -14.12
C CYS A 132 -7.57 8.84 -15.59
N SER A 133 -6.77 9.86 -15.90
CA SER A 133 -6.61 10.37 -17.27
C SER A 133 -5.69 9.51 -18.15
N VAL A 134 -4.89 8.64 -17.53
CA VAL A 134 -4.02 7.68 -18.20
C VAL A 134 -4.56 6.26 -18.00
N LYS A 135 -4.10 5.31 -18.82
CA LYS A 135 -4.43 3.90 -18.63
C LYS A 135 -3.55 3.29 -17.56
N LEU A 136 -4.11 2.97 -16.39
CA LEU A 136 -3.34 2.44 -15.26
C LEU A 136 -2.60 1.14 -15.59
N ALA A 137 -3.13 0.36 -16.54
CA ALA A 137 -2.47 -0.83 -17.07
C ALA A 137 -1.04 -0.57 -17.60
N THR A 138 -0.74 0.64 -18.11
CA THR A 138 0.60 0.98 -18.61
C THR A 138 1.58 1.29 -17.46
N ILE A 139 1.07 1.59 -16.27
CA ILE A 139 1.85 1.94 -15.08
C ILE A 139 2.16 0.71 -14.21
N VAL A 140 1.35 -0.35 -14.33
CA VAL A 140 1.49 -1.61 -13.58
C VAL A 140 2.93 -2.15 -13.57
N PRO A 141 3.67 -2.28 -14.70
CA PRO A 141 5.02 -2.83 -14.68
C PRO A 141 5.97 -2.04 -13.77
N ARG A 142 5.92 -0.70 -13.81
CA ARG A 142 6.77 0.14 -12.98
C ARG A 142 6.41 0.02 -11.50
N MET A 143 5.12 -0.03 -11.16
CA MET A 143 4.70 -0.23 -9.77
C MET A 143 5.02 -1.65 -9.26
N GLN A 144 5.04 -2.67 -10.14
CA GLN A 144 5.51 -4.01 -9.79
C GLN A 144 7.01 -4.03 -9.46
N GLU A 145 7.83 -3.32 -10.22
CA GLU A 145 9.26 -3.13 -9.91
C GLU A 145 9.42 -2.46 -8.54
N MET A 146 8.70 -1.36 -8.28
CA MET A 146 8.75 -0.67 -6.98
C MET A 146 8.28 -1.57 -5.82
N ALA A 147 7.22 -2.36 -6.02
CA ALA A 147 6.73 -3.30 -5.02
C ALA A 147 7.79 -4.39 -4.71
N ALA A 148 8.51 -4.86 -5.74
CA ALA A 148 9.62 -5.80 -5.58
C ALA A 148 10.83 -5.15 -4.88
N GLU A 149 11.15 -3.89 -5.19
CA GLU A 149 12.19 -3.11 -4.49
C GLU A 149 11.86 -2.96 -3.00
N ILE A 150 10.62 -2.64 -2.67
CA ILE A 150 10.12 -2.55 -1.28
C ILE A 150 10.25 -3.90 -0.58
N ALA A 151 9.80 -4.99 -1.22
CA ALA A 151 9.90 -6.34 -0.66
C ALA A 151 11.36 -6.73 -0.39
N ALA A 152 12.25 -6.50 -1.36
CA ALA A 152 13.68 -6.81 -1.23
C ALA A 152 14.34 -6.03 -0.09
N ALA A 153 13.99 -4.74 0.09
CA ALA A 153 14.49 -3.94 1.19
C ALA A 153 14.01 -4.47 2.56
N LEU A 154 12.74 -4.87 2.67
CA LEU A 154 12.19 -5.47 3.88
C LEU A 154 12.88 -6.80 4.22
N ASP A 155 13.12 -7.65 3.21
CA ASP A 155 13.80 -8.94 3.37
C ASP A 155 15.26 -8.78 3.77
N ALA A 156 15.97 -7.81 3.17
CA ALA A 156 17.35 -7.50 3.52
C ALA A 156 17.50 -7.03 4.98
N GLU A 157 16.59 -6.15 5.43
CA GLU A 157 16.58 -5.68 6.83
C GLU A 157 16.30 -6.83 7.81
N GLU A 158 15.37 -7.73 7.48
CA GLU A 158 15.08 -8.89 8.33
C GLU A 158 16.25 -9.88 8.40
N ALA A 159 16.91 -10.14 7.27
CA ALA A 159 18.10 -10.99 7.24
C ALA A 159 19.25 -10.42 8.10
N GLN A 160 19.46 -9.11 8.06
CA GLN A 160 20.45 -8.43 8.89
C GLN A 160 20.10 -8.52 10.38
N ALA A 161 18.84 -8.29 10.74
CA ALA A 161 18.37 -8.41 12.12
C ALA A 161 18.59 -9.83 12.67
N ARG A 162 18.28 -10.87 11.88
CA ARG A 162 18.53 -12.28 12.25
C ARG A 162 20.03 -12.59 12.36
N GLY A 163 20.87 -12.10 11.44
CA GLY A 163 22.32 -12.30 11.47
C GLY A 163 23.01 -11.71 12.70
N LEU A 164 22.56 -10.53 13.15
CA LEU A 164 23.03 -9.88 14.38
C LEU A 164 22.66 -10.69 15.64
N GLN A 165 21.51 -11.36 15.64
CA GLN A 165 21.09 -12.20 16.76
C GLN A 165 21.91 -13.49 16.88
N VAL A 166 22.40 -14.06 15.76
CA VAL A 166 23.20 -15.30 15.76
C VAL A 166 24.66 -15.05 16.20
N THR A 167 25.19 -13.85 16.01
CA THR A 167 26.59 -13.51 16.34
C THR A 167 26.78 -13.14 17.83
N THR A 168 25.70 -12.99 18.59
CA THR A 168 25.72 -12.57 20.01
C THR A 168 25.57 -13.75 20.99
N LEU A 169 25.77 -14.99 20.54
CA LEU A 169 25.76 -16.22 21.34
C LEU A 169 27.15 -16.90 21.29
#